data_AF-A0A2R6KCH6-F1
#
_entry.id   AF-A0A2R6KCH6-F1
#
_cell.length_a   1.000
_cell.length_b   1.000
_cell.length_c   1.000
_cell.angle_alpha   90.00
_cell.angle_beta   90.00
_cell.angle_gamma   90.00
#
_symmetry.space_group_name_H-M   'P 1'
#
loop_
_entity.id
_entity.type
_entity.pdbx_description
1 polymer ?
#
loop_
_entity_poly.entity_id
_entity_poly.type
_entity_poly.pdbx_seq_one_letter_code
_entity_poly.pdbx_strand_id
1 'polypeptide(L)'
;MTGIVFFRSGERERVCDFYREHVDAETWLEQPGCTILRYDTFLFGFCDAESGENDSEGDGTITFVYDTREAVDRAYERLADHARDEPSKNADYEIYNFFADDPEGRTVECQTFLHPIDPP
;
A
#
# COMPACT_ATOMS: atom_id res chain seq x y z
N MET A 1 7.21 18.73 -8.18
CA MET A 1 6.94 18.75 -6.73
C MET A 1 6.40 17.37 -6.38
N THR A 2 6.79 16.79 -5.25
CA THR A 2 6.29 15.48 -4.82
C THR A 2 5.50 15.63 -3.53
N GLY A 3 4.43 14.85 -3.38
CA GLY A 3 3.71 14.71 -2.12
C GLY A 3 4.26 13.53 -1.32
N ILE A 4 4.01 13.55 -0.02
CA ILE A 4 4.21 12.42 0.88
C ILE A 4 3.04 12.37 1.86
N VAL A 5 2.53 11.18 2.11
CA VAL A 5 1.53 10.91 3.15
C VAL A 5 2.20 10.25 4.35
N PHE A 6 1.77 10.60 5.57
CA PHE A 6 2.26 9.98 6.79
C PHE A 6 1.12 9.31 7.55
N PHE A 7 1.39 8.11 8.05
CA PHE A 7 0.52 7.34 8.92
C PHE A 7 1.17 7.17 10.29
N ARG A 8 0.35 7.14 11.34
CA ARG A 8 0.80 6.69 12.66
C ARG A 8 0.79 5.17 12.69
N SER A 9 1.74 4.57 13.41
CA SER A 9 1.88 3.11 13.51
C SER A 9 2.33 2.72 14.91
N GLY A 10 1.63 1.74 15.51
CA GLY A 10 2.04 1.07 16.73
C GLY A 10 3.08 -0.04 16.48
N GLU A 11 3.17 -0.53 15.25
CA GLU A 11 4.12 -1.57 14.81
C GLU A 11 4.94 -1.12 13.58
N ARG A 12 5.53 0.09 13.62
CA ARG A 12 6.17 0.75 12.46
C ARG A 12 7.13 -0.14 11.69
N GLU A 13 8.02 -0.85 12.37
CA GLU A 13 9.01 -1.73 11.72
C GLU A 13 8.33 -2.85 10.94
N ARG A 14 7.37 -3.54 11.57
CA ARG A 14 6.61 -4.64 10.96
C ARG A 14 5.80 -4.19 9.74
N VAL A 15 5.19 -3.01 9.82
CA VAL A 15 4.46 -2.41 8.70
C VAL A 15 5.41 -2.05 7.56
N CYS A 16 6.55 -1.43 7.88
CA CYS A 16 7.54 -1.07 6.86
C CYS A 16 8.10 -2.31 6.15
N ASP A 17 8.40 -3.37 6.90
CA ASP A 17 8.86 -4.64 6.34
C ASP A 17 7.81 -5.28 5.43
N PHE A 18 6.53 -5.24 5.81
CA PHE A 18 5.45 -5.72 4.95
C PHE A 18 5.44 -5.03 3.57
N TYR A 19 5.50 -3.70 3.52
CA TYR A 19 5.48 -2.98 2.23
C TYR A 19 6.75 -3.22 1.41
N ARG A 20 7.90 -3.43 2.06
CA ARG A 20 9.15 -3.79 1.39
C ARG A 20 9.10 -5.19 0.79
N GLU A 21 8.59 -6.17 1.54
CA GLU A 21 8.59 -7.57 1.15
C GLU A 21 7.49 -7.91 0.14
N HIS A 22 6.30 -7.34 0.30
CA HIS A 22 5.13 -7.75 -0.50
C HIS A 22 4.80 -6.77 -1.64
N VAL A 23 5.13 -5.49 -1.48
CA VAL A 23 4.70 -4.42 -2.41
C VAL A 23 5.90 -3.80 -3.17
N ASP A 24 7.09 -4.40 -3.07
CA ASP A 24 8.32 -3.91 -3.72
C ASP A 24 8.65 -2.45 -3.38
N ALA A 25 8.21 -1.95 -2.22
CA ALA A 25 8.51 -0.60 -1.77
C ALA A 25 9.95 -0.51 -1.25
N GLU A 26 10.64 0.57 -1.58
CA GLU A 26 11.99 0.81 -1.10
C GLU A 26 12.00 1.80 0.06
N THR A 27 12.95 1.66 0.98
CA THR A 27 13.19 2.72 1.97
C THR A 27 13.86 3.90 1.31
N TRP A 28 13.17 5.03 1.33
CA TRP A 28 13.68 6.27 0.78
C TRP A 28 14.46 7.08 1.82
N LEU A 29 13.94 7.17 3.05
CA LEU A 29 14.58 7.91 4.13
C LEU A 29 14.15 7.38 5.50
N GLU A 30 15.11 7.22 6.41
CA GLU A 30 14.85 6.94 7.82
C GLU A 30 15.16 8.16 8.68
N GLN A 31 14.28 8.43 9.64
CA GLN A 31 14.39 9.53 10.58
C GLN A 31 14.07 9.02 12.00
N PRO A 32 14.46 9.75 13.07
CA PRO A 32 14.08 9.37 14.42
C PRO A 32 12.55 9.23 14.54
N GLY A 33 12.09 8.00 14.79
CA GLY A 33 10.66 7.68 14.95
C GLY A 33 9.83 7.64 13.67
N CYS A 34 10.42 7.77 12.48
CA CYS A 34 9.68 7.68 11.21
C CYS A 34 10.49 6.98 10.11
N THR A 35 9.82 6.19 9.28
CA THR A 35 10.40 5.55 8.10
C THR A 35 9.57 5.92 6.88
N ILE A 36 10.23 6.41 5.84
CA ILE A 36 9.60 6.80 4.57
C ILE A 36 9.93 5.75 3.51
N LEU A 37 8.88 5.21 2.91
CA LEU A 37 8.94 4.28 1.79
C LEU A 37 8.60 4.98 0.48
N ARG A 38 9.06 4.36 -0.60
CA ARG A 38 8.82 4.78 -1.98
C ARG A 38 8.38 3.60 -2.82
N TYR A 39 7.28 3.76 -3.54
CA TYR A 39 6.88 2.92 -4.65
C TYR A 39 6.86 3.77 -5.91
N ASP A 40 7.85 3.59 -6.78
CA ASP A 40 8.11 4.47 -7.93
C ASP A 40 8.16 5.96 -7.54
N THR A 41 7.14 6.75 -7.91
CA THR A 41 7.04 8.18 -7.59
C THR A 41 6.22 8.47 -6.32
N PHE A 42 5.52 7.47 -5.77
CA PHE A 42 4.68 7.61 -4.60
C PHE A 42 5.50 7.47 -3.30
N LEU A 43 5.46 8.50 -2.46
CA LEU A 43 6.09 8.51 -1.13
C LEU A 43 5.03 8.38 -0.04
N PHE A 44 5.27 7.46 0.90
CA PHE A 44 4.43 7.25 2.07
C PHE A 44 5.29 6.87 3.26
N GLY A 45 4.97 7.37 4.45
CA GLY A 45 5.77 7.16 5.64
C GLY A 45 4.94 6.71 6.83
N PHE A 46 5.60 6.00 7.73
CA PHE A 46 5.04 5.56 9.00
C PHE A 46 5.84 6.17 10.14
N CYS A 47 5.16 6.74 11.13
CA CYS A 47 5.76 7.30 12.34
C CYS A 47 5.24 6.56 13.57
N ASP A 48 6.09 6.38 14.58
CA ASP A 48 5.71 5.74 15.85
C ASP A 48 4.54 6.50 16.49
N ALA A 49 3.50 5.79 16.91
CA ALA A 49 2.41 6.36 17.68
C ALA A 49 2.90 6.82 19.06
N GLU A 50 2.34 7.92 19.59
CA GLU A 50 2.67 8.34 20.95
C GLU A 50 2.09 7.35 21.97
N SER A 51 2.84 7.08 23.04
CA SER A 51 2.47 6.08 24.05
C SER A 51 1.12 6.41 24.70
N GLY A 52 0.11 5.56 24.46
CA GLY A 52 -1.24 5.68 25.02
C GLY A 52 -2.33 5.97 23.99
N GLU A 53 -1.98 6.27 22.74
CA GLU A 53 -2.94 6.40 21.64
C GLU A 53 -3.08 5.05 20.91
N ASN A 54 -4.31 4.52 20.80
CA ASN A 54 -4.62 3.38 19.93
C ASN A 54 -4.85 3.92 18.50
N ASP A 55 -3.80 4.36 17.83
CA ASP A 55 -3.92 5.03 16.52
C ASP A 55 -3.83 4.06 15.32
N SER A 56 -3.90 2.75 15.57
CA SER A 56 -3.90 1.74 14.52
C SER A 56 -5.28 1.56 13.85
N GLU A 57 -6.25 2.46 14.05
CA GLU A 57 -7.56 2.34 13.41
C GLU A 57 -7.49 2.66 11.91
N GLY A 58 -7.03 1.71 11.09
CA GLY A 58 -7.41 1.53 9.68
C GLY A 58 -7.48 2.76 8.77
N ASP A 59 -6.71 3.82 9.08
CA ASP A 59 -6.93 5.14 8.48
C ASP A 59 -6.41 5.17 7.05
N GLY A 60 -7.32 4.85 6.12
CA GLY A 60 -7.15 5.04 4.69
C GLY A 60 -6.86 3.77 3.91
N THR A 61 -6.99 3.93 2.59
CA THR A 61 -6.60 2.93 1.60
C THR A 61 -5.32 3.41 0.93
N ILE A 62 -4.30 2.54 0.86
CA ILE A 62 -3.12 2.77 0.05
C ILE A 62 -3.28 1.97 -1.24
N THR A 63 -3.47 2.67 -2.36
CA THR A 63 -3.68 2.06 -3.67
C THR A 63 -2.40 2.08 -4.50
N PHE A 64 -1.95 0.91 -4.92
CA PHE A 64 -0.83 0.69 -5.82
C PHE A 64 -1.38 0.36 -7.22
N VAL A 65 -1.09 1.24 -8.17
CA VAL A 65 -1.52 1.11 -9.56
C VAL A 65 -0.42 0.43 -10.38
N TYR A 66 -0.79 -0.62 -11.10
CA TYR A 66 0.08 -1.40 -11.97
C TYR A 66 -0.30 -1.19 -13.43
N ASP A 67 0.66 -1.42 -14.33
CA ASP A 67 0.48 -1.23 -15.77
C ASP A 67 -0.45 -2.26 -16.43
N THR A 68 -0.57 -3.45 -15.84
CA THR A 68 -1.22 -4.61 -16.48
C THR A 68 -1.94 -5.49 -15.48
N ARG A 69 -2.90 -6.28 -15.96
CA ARG A 69 -3.62 -7.27 -15.15
C ARG A 69 -2.67 -8.34 -14.63
N GLU A 70 -1.73 -8.77 -15.45
CA GLU A 70 -0.72 -9.76 -15.09
C GLU A 70 0.20 -9.24 -13.96
N ALA A 71 0.42 -7.92 -13.87
CA ALA A 71 1.15 -7.33 -12.75
C ALA A 71 0.33 -7.33 -11.46
N VAL A 72 -0.99 -7.09 -11.53
CA VAL A 72 -1.91 -7.25 -10.39
C VAL A 72 -1.93 -8.71 -9.93
N ASP A 73 -2.00 -9.68 -10.85
CA ASP A 73 -1.98 -11.11 -10.50
C ASP A 73 -0.67 -11.50 -9.78
N ARG A 74 0.48 -10.99 -10.24
CA ARG A 74 1.77 -11.19 -9.53
C ARG A 74 1.80 -10.54 -8.15
N ALA A 75 1.18 -9.37 -7.99
CA ALA A 75 1.06 -8.73 -6.68
C ALA A 75 0.19 -9.58 -5.74
N TYR A 76 -0.90 -10.15 -6.26
CA TYR A 76 -1.75 -11.08 -5.52
C TYR A 76 -0.99 -12.32 -5.05
N GLU A 77 -0.15 -12.92 -5.89
CA GLU A 77 0.69 -14.06 -5.49
C GLU A 77 1.61 -13.73 -4.30
N ARG A 78 2.15 -12.50 -4.24
CA ARG A 78 2.99 -12.04 -3.12
C ARG A 78 2.18 -11.72 -1.86
N LEU A 79 0.94 -11.27 -2.04
CA LEU A 79 0.04 -10.84 -0.97
C LEU A 79 -0.99 -11.90 -0.58
N ALA A 80 -0.88 -13.14 -1.06
CA ALA A 80 -1.94 -14.14 -0.94
C ALA A 80 -2.39 -14.39 0.51
N ASP A 81 -1.45 -14.40 1.47
CA ASP A 81 -1.75 -14.58 2.91
C ASP A 81 -2.43 -13.36 3.56
N HIS A 82 -2.41 -12.22 2.86
CA HIS A 82 -2.96 -10.93 3.30
C HIS A 82 -4.18 -10.51 2.49
N ALA A 83 -4.45 -11.17 1.35
CA ALA A 83 -5.51 -10.80 0.44
C ALA A 83 -6.87 -11.14 1.03
N ARG A 84 -7.80 -10.19 0.93
CA ARG A 84 -9.20 -10.37 1.34
C ARG A 84 -9.96 -11.21 0.32
N ASP A 85 -9.66 -11.00 -0.96
CA ASP A 85 -10.35 -11.62 -2.10
C ASP A 85 -9.38 -11.82 -3.28
N GLU A 86 -9.76 -12.68 -4.23
CA GLU A 86 -9.05 -12.86 -5.50
C GLU A 86 -9.20 -11.63 -6.41
N PRO A 87 -8.22 -11.35 -7.30
CA PRO A 87 -8.33 -10.27 -8.26
C PRO A 87 -9.52 -10.44 -9.19
N SER A 88 -10.31 -9.37 -9.30
CA SER A 88 -11.54 -9.39 -10.10
C SER A 88 -11.76 -8.07 -10.82
N LYS A 89 -12.68 -8.08 -11.80
CA LYS A 89 -13.05 -6.87 -12.52
C LYS A 89 -14.14 -6.13 -11.77
N ASN A 90 -13.94 -4.84 -11.57
CA ASN A 90 -14.99 -3.91 -11.18
C ASN A 90 -15.44 -3.13 -12.41
N ALA A 91 -16.66 -3.39 -12.88
CA ALA A 91 -17.18 -2.80 -14.11
C ALA A 91 -17.55 -1.32 -13.97
N ASP A 92 -17.94 -0.87 -12.78
CA ASP A 92 -18.40 0.51 -12.55
C ASP A 92 -17.23 1.50 -12.61
N TYR A 93 -16.05 1.08 -12.16
CA TYR A 93 -14.82 1.86 -12.21
C TYR A 93 -13.89 1.45 -13.37
N GLU A 94 -14.26 0.43 -14.15
CA GLU A 94 -13.43 -0.15 -15.20
C GLU A 94 -12.00 -0.46 -14.73
N ILE A 95 -11.88 -1.10 -13.56
CA ILE A 95 -10.61 -1.54 -12.98
C ILE A 95 -10.56 -3.06 -12.83
N TYR A 96 -9.34 -3.59 -12.72
CA TYR A 96 -9.08 -4.94 -12.24
C TYR A 96 -8.25 -4.83 -10.96
N ASN A 97 -8.79 -5.29 -9.84
CA ASN A 97 -8.19 -5.06 -8.53
C ASN A 97 -8.43 -6.22 -7.55
N PHE A 98 -7.67 -6.20 -6.46
CA PHE A 98 -7.98 -6.91 -5.22
C PHE A 98 -7.62 -6.04 -4.01
N PHE A 99 -8.13 -6.43 -2.84
CA PHE A 99 -7.81 -5.80 -1.56
C PHE A 99 -7.05 -6.76 -0.66
N ALA A 100 -6.16 -6.20 0.16
CA ALA A 100 -5.42 -6.89 1.21
C ALA A 100 -5.41 -6.04 2.49
N ASP A 101 -5.00 -6.68 3.59
CA ASP A 101 -4.76 -6.03 4.88
C ASP A 101 -3.26 -5.95 5.17
N ASP A 102 -2.77 -4.76 5.49
CA ASP A 102 -1.45 -4.61 6.07
C ASP A 102 -1.43 -5.12 7.54
N PRO A 103 -0.25 -5.22 8.19
CA PRO A 103 -0.15 -5.76 9.55
C PRO A 103 -0.98 -5.04 10.61
N GLU A 104 -1.38 -3.79 10.38
CA GLU A 104 -2.23 -3.00 11.26
C GLU A 104 -3.67 -2.87 10.74
N GLY A 105 -4.04 -3.66 9.73
CA GLY A 105 -5.39 -3.71 9.17
C GLY A 105 -5.74 -2.54 8.25
N ARG A 106 -4.76 -1.76 7.77
CA ARG A 106 -5.03 -0.76 6.72
C ARG A 106 -5.33 -1.46 5.41
N THR A 107 -6.21 -0.84 4.62
CA THR A 107 -6.56 -1.38 3.31
C THR A 107 -5.42 -1.12 2.33
N VAL A 108 -4.89 -2.19 1.76
CA VAL A 108 -3.99 -2.16 0.60
C VAL A 108 -4.81 -2.53 -0.62
N GLU A 109 -4.80 -1.69 -1.64
CA GLU A 109 -5.43 -2.00 -2.92
C GLU A 109 -4.37 -2.13 -4.00
N CYS A 110 -4.41 -3.23 -4.76
CA CYS A 110 -3.60 -3.40 -5.96
C CYS A 110 -4.53 -3.38 -7.16
N GLN A 111 -4.34 -2.44 -8.09
CA GLN A 111 -5.24 -2.27 -9.23
C GLN A 111 -4.53 -1.96 -10.55
N THR A 112 -5.25 -2.14 -11.65
CA THR A 112 -4.94 -1.55 -12.96
C THR A 112 -6.22 -0.98 -13.56
N PHE A 113 -6.12 0.14 -14.27
CA PHE A 113 -7.21 0.65 -15.09
C PHE A 113 -7.37 -0.21 -16.35
N LEU A 114 -8.62 -0.42 -16.78
CA LEU A 114 -8.98 -1.17 -17.99
C LEU A 114 -9.39 -0.24 -19.15
N HIS A 115 -9.22 1.07 -18.95
CA HIS A 115 -9.41 2.12 -19.94
C HIS A 115 -8.14 3.00 -20.05
N PRO A 116 -7.98 3.77 -21.14
CA PRO A 116 -6.89 4.74 -21.23
C PRO A 116 -6.91 5.75 -20.08
N ILE A 117 -5.74 6.06 -19.55
CA ILE A 117 -5.51 7.13 -18.57
C ILE A 117 -4.34 8.00 -19.04
N ASP A 118 -4.27 9.24 -18.56
CA ASP A 118 -3.04 10.01 -18.67
C ASP A 118 -1.99 9.38 -17.73
N PRO A 119 -0.75 9.17 -18.18
CA PRO A 119 0.29 8.62 -17.33
C PRO A 119 0.60 9.58 -16.16
N PRO A 120 0.92 9.04 -14.98
CA PRO A 120 1.29 9.84 -13.79
C PRO A 120 2.59 10.64 -13.98
#